data_AF-A0A2Z2KF88-F1
#
_entry.id   AF-A0A2Z2KF88-F1
#
_cell.length_a   1.000
_cell.length_b   1.000
_cell.length_c   1.000
_cell.angle_alpha   90.00
_cell.angle_beta   90.00
_cell.angle_gamma   90.00
#
_symmetry.space_group_name_H-M   'P 1'
#
loop_
_entity.id
_entity.type
_entity.pdbx_description
1 polymer ?
#
loop_
_entity_poly.entity_id
_entity_poly.type
_entity_poly.pdbx_seq_one_letter_code
_entity_poly.pdbx_strand_id
1 'polypeptide(L)' 'MEGYSRAFRAARELEAGGVVIYDIPSFRIDQMLYGGVKDSGKGVEGIAYAVEEMTQLKYISFNLNV' A
#
# COMPACT_ATOMS: atom_id res chain seq x y z
N MET A 1 1.05 -27.38 -8.84
CA MET A 1 0.93 -26.72 -7.52
C MET A 1 2.28 -26.29 -6.96
N GLU A 2 3.37 -27.04 -7.15
CA GLU A 2 4.69 -26.71 -6.60
C GLU A 2 5.24 -25.31 -6.99
N GLY A 3 5.01 -24.87 -8.23
CA GLY A 3 5.44 -23.54 -8.71
C GLY A 3 4.82 -22.38 -7.94
N TYR A 4 3.52 -22.47 -7.61
CA TYR A 4 2.84 -21.46 -6.79
C TYR A 4 3.40 -21.43 -5.37
N SER A 5 3.65 -22.58 -4.75
CA SER A 5 4.25 -22.65 -3.41
C SER A 5 5.62 -21.95 -3.36
N ARG A 6 6.45 -22.14 -4.39
CA ARG A 6 7.75 -21.43 -4.51
C ARG A 6 7.56 -19.93 -4.70
N ALA A 7 6.64 -19.50 -5.55
CA ALA A 7 6.37 -18.08 -5.77
C ALA A 7 5.84 -17.38 -4.52
N PHE A 8 4.93 -18.02 -3.77
CA PHE A 8 4.44 -17.50 -2.49
C PHE A 8 5.53 -17.42 -1.43
N ARG A 9 6.45 -18.40 -1.39
CA ARG A 9 7.61 -18.35 -0.50
C ARG A 9 8.51 -17.16 -0.85
N ALA A 10 8.87 -17.00 -2.13
CA ALA A 10 9.68 -15.88 -2.59
C ALA A 10 9.01 -14.53 -2.28
N ALA A 11 7.69 -14.40 -2.52
CA ALA A 11 6.94 -13.18 -2.22
C ALA A 11 6.95 -12.80 -0.72
N ARG A 12 7.09 -13.77 0.19
CA ARG A 12 7.22 -13.52 1.63
C ARG A 12 8.64 -13.16 2.06
N GLU A 13 9.64 -13.72 1.38
CA GLU A 13 11.06 -13.50 1.72
C GLU A 13 11.61 -12.20 1.10
N LEU A 14 11.02 -11.72 -0.01
CA LEU A 14 11.42 -10.48 -0.66
C LEU A 14 10.97 -9.26 0.14
N GLU A 15 11.93 -8.43 0.55
CA GLU A 15 11.67 -7.11 1.16
C GLU A 15 11.41 -6.06 0.07
N ALA A 16 10.21 -6.08 -0.50
CA ALA A 16 9.71 -5.14 -1.50
C ALA A 16 8.30 -4.65 -1.13
N GLY A 17 7.89 -3.48 -1.64
CA GLY A 17 6.54 -2.98 -1.40
C GLY A 17 5.44 -3.74 -2.16
N GLY A 18 5.80 -4.48 -3.20
CA GLY A 18 4.89 -5.37 -3.94
C GLY A 18 5.65 -6.39 -4.78
N VAL A 19 5.06 -7.58 -4.97
CA VAL A 19 5.61 -8.64 -5.82
C VAL A 19 4.55 -9.05 -6.83
N VAL A 20 4.88 -8.93 -8.11
CA VAL A 20 4.01 -9.32 -9.22
C VAL A 20 4.48 -10.69 -9.75
N ILE A 21 3.59 -11.69 -9.74
CA ILE A 21 3.91 -13.05 -10.17
C ILE A 21 3.30 -13.25 -11.56
N TYR A 22 4.13 -13.72 -12.52
CA TYR A 22 3.76 -13.94 -13.93
C TYR A 22 3.38 -12.68 -14.73
N ASP A 23 3.75 -11.49 -14.27
CA ASP A 23 3.53 -10.24 -15.00
C ASP A 23 4.67 -9.23 -14.71
N ILE A 24 4.71 -8.14 -15.47
CA ILE A 24 5.72 -7.08 -15.35
C ILE A 24 5.37 -6.13 -14.20
N PRO A 25 6.37 -5.63 -13.43
CA PRO A 25 6.13 -4.76 -12.27
C PRO A 25 5.63 -3.35 -12.63
N SER A 26 5.46 -3.05 -13.92
CA SER A 26 4.82 -1.83 -14.43
C SER A 26 3.31 -1.97 -14.61
N PHE A 27 2.74 -3.16 -14.41
CA PHE A 27 1.29 -3.33 -14.38
C PHE A 27 0.68 -2.42 -13.31
N ARG A 28 -0.36 -1.67 -13.68
CA ARG A 28 -0.95 -0.66 -12.81
C ARG A 28 -2.46 -0.58 -12.97
N ILE A 29 -3.13 -0.39 -11.84
CA ILE A 29 -4.54 -0.03 -11.73
C ILE A 29 -4.66 1.01 -10.62
N ASP A 30 -5.58 1.96 -10.75
CA ASP A 30 -5.62 3.11 -9.83
C ASP A 30 -5.90 2.73 -8.38
N GLN A 31 -6.57 1.60 -8.17
CA GLN A 31 -6.87 1.07 -6.83
C GLN A 31 -5.74 0.24 -6.21
N MET A 32 -4.69 -0.09 -6.97
CA MET A 32 -3.56 -0.87 -6.47
C MET A 32 -2.76 -0.08 -5.46
N LEU A 33 -2.13 -0.82 -4.54
CA LEU A 33 -1.21 -0.28 -3.57
C LEU A 33 0.15 -0.04 -4.20
N TYR A 34 0.69 1.15 -3.98
CA TYR A 34 2.06 1.48 -4.38
C TYR A 34 2.82 1.92 -3.15
N GLY A 35 3.98 1.34 -2.93
CA GLY A 35 4.79 1.67 -1.76
C GLY A 35 6.23 1.26 -1.99
N GLY A 36 7.14 2.14 -1.60
CA GLY A 36 8.56 1.84 -1.56
C GLY A 36 8.96 1.36 -0.16
N VAL A 37 9.94 0.46 -0.10
CA VAL A 37 10.66 0.14 1.14
C VAL A 37 12.15 0.44 0.93
N LYS A 38 12.89 0.65 2.03
CA LYS A 38 14.32 1.00 2.03
C LYS A 38 14.56 2.31 1.28
N ASP A 39 15.51 2.31 0.33
CA ASP A 39 15.84 3.46 -0.49
C ASP A 39 14.83 3.71 -1.62
N SER A 40 13.82 2.83 -1.78
CA SER A 40 12.80 2.97 -2.83
C SER A 40 11.67 3.93 -2.46
N GLY A 41 11.61 4.40 -1.20
CA GLY A 41 10.58 5.33 -0.73
C GLY A 41 10.05 5.00 0.66
N LYS A 42 9.06 5.78 1.09
CA LYS A 42 8.31 5.62 2.34
C LYS A 42 6.84 5.95 2.08
N GLY A 43 5.95 5.41 2.92
CA GLY A 43 4.51 5.60 2.75
C GLY A 43 3.88 4.55 1.82
N VAL A 44 2.55 4.60 1.73
CA VAL A 44 1.76 3.72 0.86
C VAL A 44 0.76 4.61 0.12
N GLU A 45 0.89 4.64 -1.19
CA GLU A 45 -0.02 5.29 -2.11
C GLU A 45 -1.11 4.32 -2.60
N GLY A 46 -2.01 4.83 -3.43
CA GLY A 46 -3.27 4.20 -3.84
C GLY A 46 -4.44 4.98 -3.23
N ILE A 47 -5.61 4.96 -3.89
CA ILE A 47 -6.70 5.92 -3.60
C ILE A 47 -7.05 6.00 -2.11
N ALA A 48 -7.28 4.87 -1.44
CA ALA A 48 -7.67 4.85 -0.02
C ALA A 48 -6.55 5.33 0.90
N TYR A 49 -5.33 4.84 0.68
CA TYR A 49 -4.17 5.14 1.52
C TYR A 49 -3.66 6.56 1.31
N ALA A 50 -3.76 7.09 0.09
CA ALA A 50 -3.49 8.49 -0.19
C ALA A 50 -4.49 9.41 0.53
N VAL A 51 -5.77 9.03 0.62
CA VAL A 51 -6.74 9.79 1.45
C VAL A 51 -6.32 9.76 2.91
N GLU A 52 -5.92 8.61 3.46
CA GLU A 52 -5.45 8.52 4.85
C GLU A 52 -4.17 9.32 5.10
N GLU A 53 -3.18 9.26 4.20
CA GLU A 53 -1.90 9.95 4.34
C GLU A 53 -2.00 11.47 4.10
N MET A 54 -2.89 11.90 3.20
CA MET A 54 -3.08 13.32 2.85
C MET A 54 -4.19 14.00 3.65
N THR A 55 -4.85 13.29 4.57
CA THR A 55 -5.85 13.89 5.47
C THR A 55 -5.41 13.86 6.92
N GLN A 56 -6.02 14.74 7.72
CA GLN A 56 -5.81 14.80 9.16
C GLN A 56 -7.15 14.91 9.86
N LEU A 57 -7.24 14.29 11.04
CA LEU A 57 -8.45 14.36 11.87
C LEU A 57 -8.64 15.78 12.40
N LYS A 58 -9.81 16.35 12.15
CA LYS A 58 -10.22 17.64 12.72
C LYS A 58 -11.15 17.40 13.89
N TYR A 59 -10.69 17.70 15.10
CA TYR A 59 -11.53 17.71 16.29
C TYR A 59 -12.41 18.97 16.31
N ILE A 60 -13.70 18.80 16.56
CA ILE A 60 -14.65 19.90 16.69
C ILE A 60 -15.48 19.68 17.95
N SER A 61 -15.54 20.70 18.82
CA SER A 61 -16.33 20.70 20.05
C SER A 61 -17.19 21.95 20.09
N PHE A 62 -18.47 21.78 20.39
CA PHE A 62 -19.42 22.87 20.57
C PHE A 62 -19.96 22.82 22.00
N ASN A 63 -19.94 23.98 22.67
CA ASN A 63 -20.69 24.18 23.90
C ASN A 63 -22.01 24.88 23.52
N LEU A 64 -23.13 24.22 23.82
CA LEU A 64 -24.48 24.69 23.48
C LEU A 64 -25.26 25.18 24.71
N ASN A 65 -24.59 25.69 25.74
CA ASN A 65 -25.27 26.23 26.90
C ASN A 65 -26.09 27.48 26.50
N VAL A 66 -27.37 27.23 26.25
CA VAL A 66 -28.48 28.19 26.21
C VAL A 66 -29.25 28.12 27.52
#